data_AF-A0A1Q6LJK1-F1
#
_entry.id   AF-A0A1Q6LJK1-F1
#
_cell.length_a   1.000
_cell.length_b   1.000
_cell.length_c   1.000
_cell.angle_alpha   90.00
_cell.angle_beta   90.00
_cell.angle_gamma   90.00
#
_symmetry.space_group_name_H-M   'P 1'
#
loop_
_entity.id
_entity.type
_entity.pdbx_description
1 polymer ?
#
loop_
_entity_poly.entity_id
_entity_poly.type
_entity_poly.pdbx_seq_one_letter_code
_entity_poly.pdbx_strand_id
1 'polypeptide(L)'
;MNYRAWQLKNADTAGESALLAAGYGPLLARVLACRGIAQPQAAAALLEEEPPLSDPFLLKDMDKAVARIQQAIENGETIVIFGDYDVDGVSATAILYECLTNLGAQVRCKLPTREGGGYGYVHKDQIDWYERTSNALKAENGGKPVPSLLFQHIVVPEVYNMFTEVSKGTKGAVRGNANHTSQYYVTNPDYIDAGHLNEGPCPANTANDGQLDSWVKQGDILGAIFGHDHVNDYAGTYKGIRLLAAPAVTFYSYGNYRGVRTIDLDESNLSTFQTQVIPADKLMDYTVKNPYIREHGYYEYKSVFIPALCGGIAGLAALTAVIIVLVKVIKKHKAKK
;
A
#
# COMPACT_ATOMS: atom_id res chain seq x y z
N MET A 1 -27.26 4.78 13.06
CA MET A 1 -26.02 4.11 13.54
C MET A 1 -26.35 2.64 13.70
N ASN A 2 -25.77 1.77 12.87
CA ASN A 2 -25.89 0.32 13.06
C ASN A 2 -24.70 -0.11 13.91
N TYR A 3 -24.90 -0.20 15.22
CA TYR A 3 -23.90 -0.82 16.09
C TYR A 3 -23.95 -2.33 15.83
N ARG A 4 -22.79 -2.96 15.62
CA ARG A 4 -22.71 -4.42 15.56
C ARG A 4 -23.03 -5.00 16.93
N ALA A 5 -23.76 -6.11 16.94
CA ALA A 5 -23.99 -6.87 18.17
C ALA A 5 -22.66 -7.40 18.69
N TRP A 6 -22.47 -7.35 20.01
CA TRP A 6 -21.30 -7.91 20.66
C TRP A 6 -21.22 -9.42 20.37
N GLN A 7 -20.11 -9.85 19.78
CA GLN A 7 -19.84 -11.26 19.51
C GLN A 7 -18.82 -11.76 20.54
N LEU A 8 -19.23 -12.71 21.38
CA LEU A 8 -18.31 -13.43 22.24
C LEU A 8 -17.77 -14.62 21.45
N LYS A 9 -16.44 -14.69 21.29
CA LYS A 9 -15.82 -15.90 20.74
C LYS A 9 -16.02 -17.06 21.71
N ASN A 10 -16.32 -18.23 21.14
CA ASN A 10 -16.33 -19.48 21.89
C ASN A 10 -14.88 -19.93 22.08
N ALA A 11 -14.46 -20.12 23.32
CA ALA A 11 -13.19 -20.77 23.60
C ALA A 11 -13.36 -22.29 23.46
N ASP A 12 -12.28 -22.96 23.09
CA ASP A 12 -12.16 -24.39 23.35
C ASP A 12 -12.15 -24.61 24.87
N THR A 13 -13.22 -25.20 25.40
CA THR A 13 -13.38 -25.46 26.84
C THR A 13 -12.29 -26.39 27.39
N ALA A 14 -11.81 -27.33 26.57
CA ALA A 14 -10.72 -28.23 26.97
C ALA A 14 -9.40 -27.46 27.05
N GLY A 15 -9.09 -26.65 26.04
CA GLY A 15 -7.94 -25.75 26.03
C GLY A 15 -7.95 -24.73 27.18
N GLU A 16 -9.08 -24.09 27.43
CA GLU A 16 -9.25 -23.16 28.55
C GLU A 16 -8.99 -23.85 29.91
N SER A 17 -9.52 -25.06 30.08
CA SER A 17 -9.29 -25.85 31.30
C SER A 17 -7.82 -26.25 31.47
N ALA A 18 -7.14 -26.60 30.38
CA ALA A 18 -5.72 -26.94 30.39
C ALA A 18 -4.86 -25.72 30.78
N LEU A 19 -5.18 -24.53 30.27
CA LEU A 19 -4.50 -23.28 30.61
C LEU A 19 -4.74 -22.86 32.07
N LEU A 20 -5.97 -23.00 32.57
CA LEU A 20 -6.29 -22.78 33.98
C LEU A 20 -5.50 -23.71 34.89
N ALA A 21 -5.43 -25.01 34.55
CA ALA A 21 -4.66 -25.99 35.30
C ALA A 21 -3.15 -25.70 35.28
N ALA A 22 -2.65 -25.06 34.23
CA ALA A 22 -1.26 -24.59 34.11
C ALA A 22 -0.97 -23.28 34.87
N GLY A 23 -1.98 -22.68 35.54
CA GLY A 23 -1.79 -21.49 36.37
C GLY A 23 -2.08 -20.15 35.70
N TYR A 24 -2.53 -20.15 34.44
CA TYR A 24 -2.96 -18.90 33.78
C TYR A 24 -4.26 -18.37 34.40
N GLY A 25 -4.34 -17.04 34.59
CA GLY A 25 -5.55 -16.41 35.12
C GLY A 25 -6.78 -16.63 34.21
N PRO A 26 -8.01 -16.71 34.76
CA PRO A 26 -9.21 -17.07 34.00
C PRO A 26 -9.47 -16.24 32.75
N LEU A 27 -9.24 -14.93 32.81
CA LEU A 27 -9.41 -14.05 31.66
C LEU A 27 -8.37 -14.35 30.56
N LEU A 28 -7.11 -14.56 30.95
CA LEU A 28 -6.03 -14.84 30.02
C LEU A 28 -6.22 -16.21 29.36
N ALA A 29 -6.57 -17.24 30.14
CA ALA A 29 -6.89 -18.57 29.64
C ALA A 29 -8.03 -18.54 28.61
N ARG A 30 -9.12 -17.82 28.91
CA ARG A 30 -10.25 -17.65 27.99
C ARG A 30 -9.85 -16.94 26.69
N VAL A 31 -9.06 -15.86 26.78
CA VAL A 31 -8.60 -15.10 25.60
C VAL A 31 -7.68 -15.94 24.71
N LEU A 32 -6.74 -16.68 25.29
CA LEU A 32 -5.81 -17.56 24.58
C LEU A 32 -6.57 -18.69 23.87
N ALA A 33 -7.48 -19.37 24.57
CA ALA A 33 -8.30 -20.43 23.99
C ALA A 33 -9.23 -19.90 22.88
N CYS A 34 -9.79 -18.70 23.02
CA CYS A 34 -10.53 -18.00 21.94
C CYS A 34 -9.65 -17.61 20.73
N ARG A 35 -8.33 -17.55 20.90
CA ARG A 35 -7.34 -17.30 19.83
C ARG A 35 -6.77 -18.60 19.24
N GLY A 36 -7.28 -19.77 19.67
CA GLY A 36 -6.81 -21.08 19.19
C GLY A 36 -5.56 -21.58 19.90
N ILE A 37 -5.11 -20.91 20.97
CA ILE A 37 -3.95 -21.30 21.77
C ILE A 37 -4.49 -22.07 22.96
N ALA A 38 -4.60 -23.39 22.81
CA ALA A 38 -5.22 -24.28 23.80
C ALA A 38 -4.20 -25.04 24.68
N GLN A 39 -2.92 -25.04 24.30
CA GLN A 39 -1.87 -25.79 24.99
C GLN A 39 -1.02 -24.85 25.85
N PRO A 40 -0.78 -25.18 27.15
CA PRO A 40 0.07 -24.38 28.03
C PRO A 40 1.45 -24.05 27.45
N GLN A 41 2.08 -25.00 26.73
CA GLN A 41 3.38 -24.80 26.10
C GLN A 41 3.32 -23.74 24.99
N ALA A 42 2.25 -23.74 24.19
CA ALA A 42 2.06 -22.72 23.15
C ALA A 42 1.74 -21.34 23.74
N ALA A 43 1.06 -21.29 24.90
CA ALA A 43 0.83 -20.06 25.62
C ALA A 43 2.13 -19.49 26.21
N ALA A 44 2.96 -20.34 26.83
CA ALA A 44 4.27 -19.96 27.34
C ALA A 44 5.18 -19.45 26.22
N ALA A 45 5.27 -20.17 25.09
CA ALA A 45 6.05 -19.76 23.92
C ALA A 45 5.61 -18.40 23.34
N LEU A 46 4.33 -18.03 23.47
CA LEU A 46 3.84 -16.72 23.01
C LEU A 46 4.11 -15.59 24.01
N LEU A 47 3.99 -15.88 25.31
CA LEU A 47 3.96 -14.85 26.36
C LEU A 47 5.31 -14.64 27.05
N GLU A 48 6.12 -15.68 27.11
CA GLU A 48 7.33 -15.74 27.94
C GLU A 48 8.59 -15.90 27.09
N GLU A 49 8.48 -16.47 25.89
CA GLU A 49 9.61 -16.60 24.97
C GLU A 49 9.61 -15.44 23.97
N GLU A 50 10.73 -14.73 23.87
CA GLU A 50 11.02 -13.98 22.65
C GLU A 50 11.38 -15.03 21.59
N PRO A 51 10.59 -15.18 20.52
CA PRO A 51 10.94 -16.11 19.45
C PRO A 51 12.32 -15.70 18.93
N PRO A 52 13.23 -16.66 18.67
CA PRO A 52 14.52 -16.34 18.11
C PRO A 52 14.31 -15.55 16.82
N LEU A 53 15.07 -14.47 16.64
CA LEU A 53 15.07 -13.74 15.38
C LEU A 53 15.49 -14.72 14.28
N SER A 54 14.71 -14.75 13.19
CA SER A 54 15.08 -15.49 11.99
C SER A 54 16.44 -15.03 11.49
N ASP A 55 17.21 -15.95 10.91
CA ASP A 55 18.48 -15.61 10.27
C ASP A 55 18.24 -14.55 9.18
N PRO A 56 18.80 -13.33 9.31
CA PRO A 56 18.59 -12.27 8.33
C PRO A 56 19.16 -12.61 6.95
N PHE A 57 20.11 -13.55 6.84
CA PHE A 57 20.66 -14.00 5.55
C PHE A 57 19.68 -14.85 4.74
N LEU A 58 18.53 -15.21 5.30
CA LEU A 58 17.42 -15.81 4.55
C LEU A 58 16.74 -14.79 3.63
N LEU A 59 16.96 -13.48 3.86
CA LEU A 59 16.52 -12.43 2.94
C LEU A 59 17.35 -12.48 1.66
N LYS A 60 16.67 -12.48 0.52
CA LYS A 60 17.29 -12.55 -0.81
C LYS A 60 18.36 -11.47 -0.96
N ASP A 61 19.56 -11.89 -1.38
CA ASP A 61 20.73 -11.03 -1.65
C ASP A 61 21.24 -10.22 -0.43
N MET A 62 20.90 -10.63 0.80
CA MET A 62 21.39 -9.96 2.02
C MET A 62 22.92 -9.98 2.14
N ASP A 63 23.54 -11.08 1.71
CA ASP A 63 25.00 -11.22 1.62
C ASP A 63 25.65 -10.11 0.78
N LYS A 64 25.08 -9.81 -0.39
CA LYS A 64 25.55 -8.74 -1.27
C LYS A 64 25.33 -7.36 -0.68
N ALA A 65 24.19 -7.14 -0.02
CA ALA A 65 23.89 -5.86 0.63
C ALA A 65 24.88 -5.56 1.77
N VAL A 66 25.16 -6.55 2.63
CA VAL A 66 26.14 -6.43 3.70
C VAL A 66 27.53 -6.12 3.15
N ALA A 67 28.00 -6.88 2.14
CA ALA A 67 29.30 -6.66 1.52
C ALA A 67 29.42 -5.25 0.92
N ARG A 68 28.37 -4.74 0.26
CA ARG A 68 28.38 -3.39 -0.32
C ARG A 68 28.44 -2.30 0.74
N ILE A 69 27.70 -2.46 1.84
CA ILE A 69 27.68 -1.51 2.96
C ILE A 69 29.04 -1.51 3.67
N GLN A 70 29.63 -2.67 3.93
CA GLN A 70 30.96 -2.78 4.52
C GLN A 70 32.00 -2.04 3.66
N GLN A 71 31.98 -2.27 2.34
CA GLN A 71 32.87 -1.56 1.43
C GLN A 71 32.68 -0.03 1.48
N ALA A 72 31.43 0.45 1.61
CA ALA A 72 31.14 1.87 1.75
C ALA A 72 31.75 2.47 3.01
N ILE A 73 31.66 1.73 4.13
CA ILE A 73 32.22 2.14 5.42
C ILE A 73 33.75 2.20 5.33
N GLU A 74 34.38 1.15 4.82
CA GLU A 74 35.85 1.04 4.69
C GLU A 74 36.43 2.15 3.80
N ASN A 75 35.74 2.50 2.73
CA ASN A 75 36.16 3.55 1.80
C ASN A 75 35.80 4.98 2.24
N GLY A 76 35.08 5.13 3.37
CA GLY A 76 34.59 6.44 3.82
C GLY A 76 33.55 7.06 2.89
N GLU A 77 32.79 6.24 2.16
CA GLU A 77 31.71 6.69 1.29
C GLU A 77 30.55 7.26 2.12
N THR A 78 29.86 8.28 1.59
CA THR A 78 28.62 8.76 2.21
C THR A 78 27.48 7.79 1.91
N ILE A 79 26.80 7.32 2.97
CA ILE A 79 25.61 6.48 2.87
C ILE A 79 24.37 7.38 3.11
N VAL A 80 23.40 7.32 2.21
CA VAL A 80 22.12 8.03 2.37
C VAL A 80 20.99 7.03 2.54
N ILE A 81 20.28 7.10 3.67
CA ILE A 81 19.10 6.29 3.96
C ILE A 81 17.86 7.05 3.48
N PHE A 82 17.13 6.47 2.53
CA PHE A 82 15.81 6.94 2.13
C PHE A 82 14.74 6.17 2.90
N GLY A 83 14.08 6.84 3.84
CA GLY A 83 13.03 6.23 4.66
C GLY A 83 11.63 6.45 4.10
N ASP A 84 10.63 5.97 4.84
CA ASP A 84 9.21 6.31 4.61
C ASP A 84 8.66 7.16 5.77
N TYR A 85 7.53 7.83 5.57
CA TYR A 85 6.94 8.79 6.50
C TYR A 85 6.08 8.14 7.61
N ASP A 86 5.75 6.85 7.49
CA ASP A 86 4.99 6.14 8.50
C ASP A 86 5.86 5.67 9.68
N VAL A 87 5.24 5.10 10.71
CA VAL A 87 5.96 4.72 11.93
C VAL A 87 7.01 3.65 11.65
N ASP A 88 6.74 2.71 10.75
CA ASP A 88 7.68 1.66 10.39
C ASP A 88 8.89 2.26 9.66
N GLY A 89 8.66 3.04 8.60
CA GLY A 89 9.71 3.70 7.83
C GLY A 89 10.58 4.66 8.63
N VAL A 90 9.99 5.43 9.55
CA VAL A 90 10.73 6.34 10.43
C VAL A 90 11.57 5.53 11.43
N SER A 91 11.01 4.48 12.02
CA SER A 91 11.73 3.65 13.00
C SER A 91 12.89 2.88 12.36
N ALA A 92 12.67 2.27 11.19
CA ALA A 92 13.72 1.58 10.43
C ALA A 92 14.85 2.54 10.02
N THR A 93 14.51 3.76 9.60
CA THR A 93 15.50 4.80 9.27
C THR A 93 16.34 5.17 10.47
N ALA A 94 15.72 5.35 11.65
CA ALA A 94 16.44 5.68 12.87
C ALA A 94 17.42 4.55 13.28
N ILE A 95 16.95 3.30 13.26
CA ILE A 95 17.78 2.12 13.58
C ILE A 95 18.99 2.03 12.64
N LEU A 96 18.78 2.16 11.33
CA LEU A 96 19.87 2.11 10.35
C LEU A 96 20.84 3.28 10.51
N TYR A 97 20.32 4.48 10.76
CA TYR A 97 21.14 5.68 10.96
C TYR A 97 22.06 5.51 12.17
N GLU A 98 21.52 5.10 13.31
CA GLU A 98 22.31 4.89 14.53
C GLU A 98 23.34 3.76 14.35
N CYS A 99 22.91 2.61 13.81
CA CYS A 99 23.79 1.46 13.61
C CYS A 99 24.98 1.79 12.70
N LEU A 100 24.73 2.35 11.51
CA LEU A 100 25.78 2.66 10.55
C LEU A 100 26.70 3.77 11.04
N THR A 101 26.15 4.79 11.72
CA THR A 101 26.96 5.86 12.33
C THR A 101 27.90 5.29 13.39
N ASN A 102 27.41 4.38 14.24
CA ASN A 102 28.22 3.71 15.27
C ASN A 102 29.30 2.80 14.68
N LEU A 103 29.11 2.30 13.45
CA LEU A 103 30.11 1.55 12.68
C LEU A 103 31.13 2.45 11.97
N GLY A 104 31.05 3.77 12.14
CA GLY A 104 31.99 4.74 11.55
C GLY A 104 31.61 5.22 10.14
N ALA A 105 30.41 4.89 9.66
CA ALA A 105 29.93 5.35 8.36
C ALA A 105 29.59 6.85 8.37
N GLN A 106 29.74 7.50 7.21
CA GLN A 106 29.21 8.86 7.01
C GLN A 106 27.75 8.79 6.57
N VAL A 107 26.81 8.86 7.51
CA VAL A 107 25.38 8.62 7.23
C VAL A 107 24.57 9.91 7.14
N ARG A 108 23.68 9.97 6.16
CA ARG A 108 22.59 10.95 6.08
C ARG A 108 21.27 10.23 5.93
N CYS A 109 20.17 10.85 6.33
CA CYS A 109 18.83 10.32 6.07
C CYS A 109 17.97 11.35 5.34
N LYS A 110 17.06 10.88 4.50
CA LYS A 110 16.01 11.67 3.87
C LYS A 110 14.69 10.94 4.04
N LEU A 111 13.75 11.61 4.71
CA LEU A 111 12.36 11.18 4.77
C LEU A 111 11.55 11.94 3.71
N PRO A 112 10.60 11.28 3.03
CA PRO A 112 9.68 11.94 2.13
C PRO A 112 8.79 12.88 2.94
N THR A 113 8.64 14.11 2.44
CA THR A 113 7.67 15.07 2.99
C THR A 113 6.33 14.83 2.33
N ARG A 114 5.30 14.56 3.14
CA ARG A 114 3.90 14.53 2.70
C ARG A 114 3.34 15.95 2.57
N GLU A 115 3.94 16.78 1.73
CA GLU A 115 3.39 18.11 1.45
C GLU A 115 2.20 18.02 0.48
N GLY A 116 1.11 18.72 0.79
CA GLY A 116 -0.08 18.83 -0.06
C GLY A 116 -1.13 17.71 0.09
N GLY A 117 -0.89 16.70 0.93
CA GLY A 117 -1.89 15.67 1.22
C GLY A 117 -2.26 14.83 -0.01
N GLY A 118 -1.30 14.07 -0.53
CA GLY A 118 -1.51 13.11 -1.62
C GLY A 118 -0.29 12.21 -1.81
N TYR A 119 -0.39 11.24 -2.73
CA TYR A 119 0.76 10.49 -3.21
C TYR A 119 1.61 11.37 -4.13
N GLY A 120 2.93 11.24 -4.05
CA GLY A 120 3.87 11.95 -4.94
C GLY A 120 3.73 11.50 -6.39
N TYR A 121 4.25 12.31 -7.31
CA TYR A 121 4.37 11.98 -8.73
C TYR A 121 5.84 11.76 -9.08
N VAL A 122 6.09 11.17 -10.25
CA VAL A 122 7.46 11.02 -10.74
C VAL A 122 7.94 12.34 -11.32
N HIS A 123 8.99 12.88 -10.71
CA HIS A 123 9.56 14.17 -11.03
C HIS A 123 10.58 14.09 -12.16
N LYS A 124 10.84 15.23 -12.79
CA LYS A 124 11.79 15.39 -13.89
C LYS A 124 13.19 14.81 -13.64
N ASP A 125 13.74 14.96 -12.43
CA ASP A 125 15.07 14.43 -12.09
C ASP A 125 15.12 12.89 -12.05
N GLN A 126 14.02 12.25 -11.64
CA GLN A 126 13.86 10.80 -11.68
C GLN A 126 13.71 10.30 -13.12
N ILE A 127 12.98 11.05 -13.96
CA ILE A 127 12.89 10.79 -15.40
C ILE A 127 14.28 10.89 -16.04
N ASP A 128 15.05 11.93 -15.73
CA ASP A 128 16.41 12.12 -16.25
C ASP A 128 17.38 11.03 -15.80
N TRP A 129 17.22 10.51 -14.59
CA TRP A 129 17.96 9.34 -14.14
C TRP A 129 17.58 8.08 -14.93
N TYR A 130 16.29 7.83 -15.14
CA TYR A 130 15.80 6.68 -15.91
C TYR A 130 16.33 6.74 -17.35
N GLU A 131 16.22 7.88 -18.03
CA GLU A 131 16.69 8.02 -19.40
C GLU A 131 18.20 7.78 -19.53
N ARG A 132 19.01 8.32 -18.59
CA ARG A 132 20.45 8.05 -18.58
C ARG A 132 20.76 6.57 -18.37
N THR A 133 20.07 5.92 -17.45
CA THR A 133 20.25 4.49 -17.13
C THR A 133 19.85 3.61 -18.31
N SER A 134 18.68 3.86 -18.89
CA SER A 134 18.17 3.18 -20.07
C SER A 134 19.10 3.35 -21.27
N ASN A 135 19.67 4.54 -21.47
CA ASN A 135 20.67 4.77 -22.54
C ASN A 135 21.98 4.01 -22.30
N ALA A 136 22.46 3.92 -21.06
CA ALA A 136 23.65 3.14 -20.73
C ALA A 136 23.41 1.63 -20.99
N LEU A 137 22.29 1.09 -20.51
CA LEU A 137 21.90 -0.30 -20.76
C LEU A 137 21.72 -0.59 -22.25
N LYS A 138 21.14 0.35 -23.00
CA LYS A 138 21.01 0.26 -24.46
C LYS A 138 22.38 0.20 -25.15
N ALA A 139 23.35 0.98 -24.69
CA ALA A 139 24.71 0.95 -25.22
C ALA A 139 25.40 -0.40 -24.92
N GLU A 140 25.24 -0.92 -23.70
CA GLU A 140 25.74 -2.23 -23.29
C GLU A 140 25.06 -3.39 -24.06
N ASN A 141 23.79 -3.21 -24.45
CA ASN A 141 23.01 -4.17 -25.21
C ASN A 141 23.12 -3.96 -26.75
N GLY A 142 24.29 -3.55 -27.24
CA GLY A 142 24.56 -3.43 -28.68
C GLY A 142 23.70 -2.38 -29.40
N GLY A 143 23.31 -1.32 -28.69
CA GLY A 143 22.47 -0.24 -29.21
C GLY A 143 20.96 -0.53 -29.19
N LYS A 144 20.53 -1.69 -28.68
CA LYS A 144 19.11 -2.07 -28.62
C LYS A 144 18.55 -1.83 -27.21
N PRO A 145 17.35 -1.23 -27.08
CA PRO A 145 16.68 -1.14 -25.78
C PRO A 145 16.57 -2.52 -25.12
N VAL A 146 16.74 -2.57 -23.80
CA VAL A 146 16.57 -3.81 -23.02
C VAL A 146 15.09 -3.97 -22.69
N PRO A 147 14.38 -4.99 -23.22
CA PRO A 147 12.96 -5.15 -22.96
C PRO A 147 12.69 -5.29 -21.46
N SER A 148 11.77 -4.49 -20.94
CA SER A 148 11.54 -4.31 -19.52
C SER A 148 10.04 -4.26 -19.19
N LEU A 149 9.70 -4.76 -18.01
CA LEU A 149 8.38 -4.58 -17.40
C LEU A 149 8.50 -3.65 -16.20
N LEU A 150 7.59 -2.71 -16.09
CA LEU A 150 7.55 -1.71 -15.04
C LEU A 150 6.42 -2.02 -14.06
N PHE A 151 6.73 -2.00 -12.77
CA PHE A 151 5.74 -2.15 -11.70
C PHE A 151 5.73 -0.85 -10.89
N GLN A 152 4.59 -0.18 -10.85
CA GLN A 152 4.48 1.13 -10.19
C GLN A 152 3.14 1.25 -9.50
N HIS A 153 3.13 1.64 -8.22
CA HIS A 153 1.90 1.76 -7.46
C HIS A 153 0.93 2.78 -8.07
N ILE A 154 1.40 4.02 -8.30
CA ILE A 154 0.58 5.12 -8.83
C ILE A 154 0.53 5.07 -10.35
N VAL A 155 -0.68 5.09 -10.90
CA VAL A 155 -0.90 5.06 -12.34
C VAL A 155 -0.53 6.38 -13.02
N VAL A 156 -0.03 6.32 -14.26
CA VAL A 156 0.18 7.52 -15.08
C VAL A 156 -1.15 8.13 -15.51
N PRO A 157 -1.31 9.46 -15.58
CA PRO A 157 -2.59 10.09 -15.90
C PRO A 157 -3.13 9.71 -17.29
N GLU A 158 -2.27 9.37 -18.23
CA GLU A 158 -2.62 9.02 -19.61
C GLU A 158 -3.42 7.72 -19.72
N VAL A 159 -3.55 6.90 -18.68
CA VAL A 159 -4.49 5.77 -18.71
C VAL A 159 -5.92 6.22 -18.99
N TYR A 160 -6.29 7.45 -18.62
CA TYR A 160 -7.60 7.99 -18.95
C TYR A 160 -7.84 8.13 -20.46
N ASN A 161 -6.77 8.24 -21.25
CA ASN A 161 -6.88 8.28 -22.72
C ASN A 161 -7.24 6.92 -23.33
N MET A 162 -7.18 5.84 -22.54
CA MET A 162 -7.61 4.49 -22.93
C MET A 162 -9.09 4.22 -22.65
N PHE A 163 -9.83 5.22 -22.18
CA PHE A 163 -11.25 5.09 -21.85
C PHE A 163 -12.09 6.09 -22.65
N THR A 164 -13.38 5.80 -22.77
CA THR A 164 -14.34 6.69 -23.43
C THR A 164 -15.11 7.47 -22.39
N GLU A 165 -15.02 8.80 -22.45
CA GLU A 165 -15.86 9.68 -21.62
C GLU A 165 -17.33 9.57 -22.05
N VAL A 166 -18.22 9.43 -21.07
CA VAL A 166 -19.66 9.25 -21.27
C VAL A 166 -20.46 10.09 -20.27
N SER A 167 -21.75 10.27 -20.54
CA SER A 167 -22.65 10.94 -19.60
C SER A 167 -22.83 10.14 -18.31
N LYS A 168 -23.04 10.86 -17.20
CA LYS A 168 -23.39 10.28 -15.90
C LYS A 168 -24.64 9.39 -16.03
N GLY A 169 -24.56 8.17 -15.48
CA GLY A 169 -25.66 7.21 -15.48
C GLY A 169 -25.65 6.24 -16.66
N THR A 170 -24.73 6.41 -17.62
CA THR A 170 -24.42 5.38 -18.62
C THR A 170 -24.11 4.05 -17.93
N LYS A 171 -24.71 2.96 -18.41
CA LYS A 171 -24.52 1.62 -17.82
C LYS A 171 -23.05 1.22 -17.89
N GLY A 172 -22.49 0.81 -16.75
CA GLY A 172 -21.08 0.42 -16.64
C GLY A 172 -20.11 1.58 -16.52
N ALA A 173 -20.59 2.84 -16.54
CA ALA A 173 -19.71 3.99 -16.38
C ALA A 173 -19.22 4.13 -14.94
N VAL A 174 -17.93 4.37 -14.77
CA VAL A 174 -17.32 4.70 -13.48
C VAL A 174 -17.04 6.20 -13.43
N ARG A 175 -17.17 6.80 -12.25
CA ARG A 175 -16.74 8.19 -12.03
C ARG A 175 -15.22 8.26 -12.03
N GLY A 176 -14.64 9.27 -12.70
CA GLY A 176 -13.21 9.53 -12.62
C GLY A 176 -12.75 9.93 -11.21
N ASN A 177 -11.45 9.78 -10.95
CA ASN A 177 -10.76 10.21 -9.75
C ASN A 177 -9.72 11.26 -10.12
N ALA A 178 -9.00 11.79 -9.11
CA ALA A 178 -8.04 12.85 -9.30
C ALA A 178 -8.64 14.08 -10.03
N ASN A 179 -8.00 14.54 -11.10
CA ASN A 179 -8.48 15.68 -11.91
C ASN A 179 -9.70 15.34 -12.79
N HIS A 180 -10.22 14.10 -12.74
CA HIS A 180 -11.34 13.62 -13.54
C HIS A 180 -12.65 13.43 -12.74
N THR A 181 -12.76 14.02 -11.55
CA THR A 181 -13.91 13.80 -10.64
C THR A 181 -15.25 14.34 -11.16
N SER A 182 -15.27 15.14 -12.23
CA SER A 182 -16.51 15.58 -12.90
C SER A 182 -16.96 14.67 -14.04
N GLN A 183 -16.09 13.77 -14.50
CA GLN A 183 -16.28 12.95 -15.69
C GLN A 183 -16.63 11.51 -15.34
N TYR A 184 -17.20 10.79 -16.31
CA TYR A 184 -17.55 9.37 -16.22
C TYR A 184 -17.01 8.62 -17.42
N TYR A 185 -16.53 7.40 -17.20
CA TYR A 185 -15.77 6.63 -18.20
C TYR A 185 -16.26 5.20 -18.32
N VAL A 186 -16.20 4.66 -19.53
CA VAL A 186 -16.28 3.22 -19.83
C VAL A 186 -14.99 2.79 -20.53
N THR A 187 -14.67 1.50 -20.53
CA THR A 187 -13.55 0.95 -21.30
C THR A 187 -13.68 1.29 -22.78
N ASN A 188 -12.60 1.71 -23.43
CA ASN A 188 -12.55 1.86 -24.88
C ASN A 188 -11.95 0.58 -25.51
N PRO A 189 -12.70 -0.18 -26.33
CA PRO A 189 -12.20 -1.40 -26.96
C PRO A 189 -11.06 -1.17 -27.97
N ASP A 190 -10.82 0.07 -28.41
CA ASP A 190 -9.67 0.42 -29.26
C ASP A 190 -8.33 0.25 -28.51
N TYR A 191 -8.36 0.30 -27.18
CA TYR A 191 -7.17 0.23 -26.33
C TYR A 191 -7.20 -0.94 -25.36
N ILE A 192 -8.37 -1.24 -24.77
CA ILE A 192 -8.55 -2.24 -23.72
C ILE A 192 -8.95 -3.58 -24.34
N ASP A 193 -8.08 -4.58 -24.19
CA ASP A 193 -8.26 -5.93 -24.74
C ASP A 193 -8.78 -6.95 -23.72
N ALA A 194 -8.63 -6.68 -22.42
CA ALA A 194 -9.08 -7.56 -21.36
C ALA A 194 -9.36 -6.82 -20.04
N GLY A 195 -10.09 -7.49 -19.14
CA GLY A 195 -10.40 -6.99 -17.81
C GLY A 195 -11.43 -5.87 -17.79
N HIS A 196 -11.50 -5.16 -16.66
CA HIS A 196 -12.58 -4.24 -16.34
C HIS A 196 -12.06 -2.95 -15.68
N LEU A 197 -12.74 -1.87 -16.03
CA LEU A 197 -12.65 -0.60 -15.34
C LEU A 197 -13.72 -0.57 -14.23
N ASN A 198 -13.34 -0.98 -13.02
CA ASN A 198 -14.24 -1.11 -11.88
C ASN A 198 -14.33 0.17 -11.03
N GLU A 199 -13.33 1.05 -11.11
CA GLU A 199 -13.33 2.38 -10.52
C GLU A 199 -12.45 3.35 -11.31
N GLY A 200 -12.64 4.66 -11.11
CA GLY A 200 -11.77 5.67 -11.70
C GLY A 200 -10.30 5.47 -11.27
N PRO A 201 -9.33 5.40 -12.19
CA PRO A 201 -7.92 5.31 -11.80
C PRO A 201 -7.46 6.54 -11.03
N CYS A 202 -6.52 6.37 -10.10
CA CYS A 202 -6.06 7.42 -9.20
C CYS A 202 -4.62 7.86 -9.50
N PRO A 203 -4.36 8.59 -10.61
CA PRO A 203 -3.06 9.21 -10.81
C PRO A 203 -2.82 10.30 -9.76
N ALA A 204 -1.58 10.74 -9.62
CA ALA A 204 -1.27 11.88 -8.76
C ALA A 204 -2.06 13.14 -9.20
N ASN A 205 -2.53 13.93 -8.24
CA ASN A 205 -3.31 15.17 -8.49
C ASN A 205 -2.44 16.35 -8.96
N THR A 206 -1.15 16.12 -9.13
CA THR A 206 -0.10 17.12 -9.33
C THR A 206 0.34 17.17 -10.79
N ALA A 207 1.46 17.83 -11.06
CA ALA A 207 2.03 17.94 -12.40
C ALA A 207 2.31 16.57 -13.04
N ASN A 208 2.32 16.55 -14.37
CA ASN A 208 2.77 15.42 -15.18
C ASN A 208 4.03 15.85 -15.93
N ASP A 209 5.20 15.41 -15.44
CA ASP A 209 6.50 15.76 -16.00
C ASP A 209 6.87 14.92 -17.25
N GLY A 210 5.92 14.16 -17.81
CA GLY A 210 6.12 13.39 -19.05
C GLY A 210 6.69 11.99 -18.84
N GLN A 211 6.29 11.33 -17.74
CA GLN A 211 6.80 10.00 -17.40
C GLN A 211 6.53 8.97 -18.52
N LEU A 212 5.28 8.88 -19.01
CA LEU A 212 4.92 7.96 -20.09
C LEU A 212 5.67 8.30 -21.38
N ASP A 213 5.81 9.58 -21.72
CA ASP A 213 6.52 10.01 -22.94
C ASP A 213 7.99 9.59 -22.90
N SER A 214 8.62 9.60 -21.72
CA SER A 214 9.97 9.08 -21.54
C SER A 214 10.06 7.57 -21.82
N TRP A 215 9.10 6.78 -21.34
CA TRP A 215 9.05 5.34 -21.64
C TRP A 215 8.92 5.07 -23.14
N VAL A 216 8.03 5.81 -23.80
CA VAL A 216 7.82 5.71 -25.25
C VAL A 216 9.09 6.10 -26.01
N LYS A 217 9.76 7.17 -25.59
CA LYS A 217 11.02 7.63 -26.18
C LYS A 217 12.14 6.59 -26.04
N GLN A 218 12.25 5.96 -24.87
CA GLN A 218 13.33 5.00 -24.63
C GLN A 218 13.10 3.66 -25.32
N GLY A 219 11.85 3.23 -25.43
CA GLY A 219 11.43 2.04 -26.16
C GLY A 219 11.85 0.72 -25.48
N ASP A 220 12.14 0.76 -24.18
CA ASP A 220 12.51 -0.40 -23.37
C ASP A 220 11.32 -0.97 -22.57
N ILE A 221 10.36 -0.14 -22.13
CA ILE A 221 9.19 -0.60 -21.38
C ILE A 221 8.14 -1.22 -22.31
N LEU A 222 7.94 -2.53 -22.20
CA LEU A 222 6.89 -3.26 -22.93
C LEU A 222 5.54 -3.17 -22.27
N GLY A 223 5.53 -3.09 -20.94
CA GLY A 223 4.33 -3.00 -20.14
C GLY A 223 4.57 -2.37 -18.79
N ALA A 224 3.60 -1.61 -18.32
CA ALA A 224 3.56 -0.99 -17.01
C ALA A 224 2.32 -1.50 -16.25
N ILE A 225 2.55 -2.01 -15.03
CA ILE A 225 1.54 -2.61 -14.18
C ILE A 225 1.33 -1.74 -12.96
N PHE A 226 0.08 -1.37 -12.71
CA PHE A 226 -0.31 -0.40 -11.69
C PHE A 226 -1.19 -0.97 -10.58
N GLY A 227 -1.15 -0.30 -9.42
CA GLY A 227 -2.00 -0.58 -8.28
C GLY A 227 -1.58 -1.81 -7.47
N HIS A 228 -2.48 -2.20 -6.58
CA HIS A 228 -2.56 -3.45 -5.77
C HIS A 228 -3.57 -3.26 -4.62
N ASP A 229 -4.09 -2.04 -4.47
CA ASP A 229 -5.06 -1.62 -3.47
C ASP A 229 -6.41 -1.26 -4.09
N HIS A 230 -6.51 -1.24 -5.41
CA HIS A 230 -7.68 -0.87 -6.20
C HIS A 230 -8.37 -2.08 -6.83
N VAL A 231 -9.61 -1.93 -7.28
CA VAL A 231 -10.40 -3.03 -7.88
C VAL A 231 -10.27 -3.14 -9.40
N ASN A 232 -9.49 -2.27 -10.03
CA ASN A 232 -9.29 -2.29 -11.47
C ASN A 232 -8.45 -3.50 -11.90
N ASP A 233 -8.82 -4.08 -13.04
CA ASP A 233 -8.09 -5.21 -13.62
C ASP A 233 -8.01 -5.14 -15.15
N TYR A 234 -8.23 -3.95 -15.71
CA TYR A 234 -8.11 -3.72 -17.14
C TYR A 234 -6.68 -3.97 -17.65
N ALA A 235 -6.60 -4.36 -18.91
CA ALA A 235 -5.39 -4.55 -19.67
C ALA A 235 -5.58 -3.95 -21.06
N GLY A 236 -4.62 -3.14 -21.49
CA GLY A 236 -4.68 -2.55 -22.82
C GLY A 236 -3.35 -1.99 -23.27
N THR A 237 -3.29 -1.53 -24.50
CA THR A 237 -2.07 -0.97 -25.11
C THR A 237 -2.27 0.48 -25.45
N TYR A 238 -1.33 1.34 -25.05
CA TYR A 238 -1.33 2.76 -25.39
C TYR A 238 0.09 3.20 -25.75
N LYS A 239 0.24 3.90 -26.88
CA LYS A 239 1.55 4.29 -27.45
C LYS A 239 2.58 3.13 -27.53
N GLY A 240 2.10 1.91 -27.80
CA GLY A 240 2.95 0.72 -27.92
C GLY A 240 3.36 0.05 -26.60
N ILE A 241 2.86 0.55 -25.46
CA ILE A 241 3.14 -0.01 -24.12
C ILE A 241 1.85 -0.63 -23.55
N ARG A 242 1.94 -1.83 -22.97
CA ARG A 242 0.81 -2.45 -22.26
C ARG A 242 0.61 -1.79 -20.89
N LEU A 243 -0.45 -0.99 -20.73
CA LEU A 243 -0.80 -0.37 -19.46
C LEU A 243 -1.86 -1.21 -18.75
N LEU A 244 -1.50 -1.80 -17.61
CA LEU A 244 -2.28 -2.83 -16.93
C LEU A 244 -2.60 -2.42 -15.50
N ALA A 245 -3.82 -2.71 -15.03
CA ALA A 245 -4.15 -2.64 -13.62
C ALA A 245 -4.09 -4.03 -12.98
N ALA A 246 -3.53 -4.11 -11.78
CA ALA A 246 -3.61 -5.29 -10.92
C ALA A 246 -4.70 -5.08 -9.86
N PRO A 247 -5.64 -6.03 -9.71
CA PRO A 247 -6.65 -5.92 -8.68
C PRO A 247 -6.04 -6.11 -7.29
N ALA A 248 -6.79 -5.68 -6.28
CA ALA A 248 -6.39 -5.83 -4.90
C ALA A 248 -6.17 -7.28 -4.50
N VAL A 249 -5.14 -7.54 -3.71
CA VAL A 249 -4.82 -8.91 -3.21
C VAL A 249 -5.29 -9.09 -1.76
N THR A 250 -5.34 -8.01 -0.96
CA THR A 250 -5.69 -8.09 0.47
C THR A 250 -7.13 -7.67 0.75
N PHE A 251 -7.74 -8.19 1.81
CA PHE A 251 -9.05 -7.71 2.26
C PHE A 251 -9.01 -6.28 2.85
N TYR A 252 -7.84 -5.73 3.15
CA TYR A 252 -7.62 -4.37 3.66
C TYR A 252 -7.48 -3.30 2.56
N SER A 253 -7.73 -3.66 1.31
CA SER A 253 -7.69 -2.77 0.14
C SER A 253 -9.08 -2.30 -0.30
N TYR A 254 -9.15 -1.30 -1.18
CA TYR A 254 -10.40 -0.71 -1.66
C TYR A 254 -11.29 -1.73 -2.40
N GLY A 255 -12.60 -1.50 -2.35
CA GLY A 255 -13.64 -2.30 -3.04
C GLY A 255 -13.70 -3.78 -2.64
N ASN A 256 -14.38 -4.60 -3.44
CA ASN A 256 -14.71 -6.01 -3.13
C ASN A 256 -14.20 -7.04 -4.15
N TYR A 257 -13.49 -6.60 -5.20
CA TYR A 257 -12.92 -7.51 -6.20
C TYR A 257 -11.45 -7.79 -5.86
N ARG A 258 -11.05 -9.06 -5.94
CA ARG A 258 -9.72 -9.53 -5.57
C ARG A 258 -9.20 -10.52 -6.59
N GLY A 259 -7.89 -10.50 -6.79
CA GLY A 259 -7.22 -11.46 -7.65
C GLY A 259 -5.73 -11.19 -7.73
N VAL A 260 -5.04 -12.04 -8.48
CA VAL A 260 -3.65 -11.80 -8.87
C VAL A 260 -3.58 -11.67 -10.37
N ARG A 261 -2.77 -10.73 -10.87
CA ARG A 261 -2.42 -10.67 -12.28
C ARG A 261 -1.18 -11.54 -12.50
N THR A 262 -1.27 -12.50 -13.40
CA THR A 262 -0.09 -13.24 -13.87
C THR A 262 0.49 -12.56 -15.10
N ILE A 263 1.80 -12.73 -15.27
CA ILE A 263 2.56 -12.29 -16.43
C ILE A 263 3.34 -13.51 -16.92
N ASP A 264 3.01 -13.97 -18.12
CA ASP A 264 3.64 -15.14 -18.72
C ASP A 264 4.59 -14.65 -19.81
N LEU A 265 5.89 -14.89 -19.58
CA LEU A 265 6.98 -14.51 -20.48
C LEU A 265 7.42 -15.70 -21.32
N ASP A 266 7.65 -15.46 -22.61
CA ASP A 266 8.23 -16.45 -23.51
C ASP A 266 9.73 -16.16 -23.64
N GLU A 267 10.57 -17.07 -23.12
CA GLU A 267 12.03 -16.94 -23.19
C GLU A 267 12.54 -16.85 -24.64
N SER A 268 11.79 -17.39 -25.62
CA SER A 268 12.13 -17.30 -27.04
C SER A 268 11.71 -15.98 -27.68
N ASN A 269 10.83 -15.21 -27.04
CA ASN A 269 10.35 -13.92 -27.52
C ASN A 269 10.09 -12.93 -26.37
N LEU A 270 11.15 -12.23 -25.98
CA LEU A 270 11.11 -11.21 -24.93
C LEU A 270 10.49 -9.88 -25.37
N SER A 271 9.96 -9.74 -26.59
CA SER A 271 9.33 -8.49 -27.05
C SER A 271 7.85 -8.39 -26.71
N THR A 272 7.29 -9.41 -26.05
CA THR A 272 5.87 -9.49 -25.70
C THR A 272 5.68 -10.33 -24.45
N PHE A 273 4.46 -10.28 -23.91
CA PHE A 273 4.07 -11.11 -22.77
C PHE A 273 2.56 -11.32 -22.77
N GLN A 274 2.13 -12.45 -22.22
CA GLN A 274 0.72 -12.71 -21.94
C GLN A 274 0.39 -12.34 -20.51
N THR A 275 -0.86 -11.98 -20.26
CA THR A 275 -1.32 -11.65 -18.91
C THR A 275 -2.77 -12.05 -18.73
N GLN A 276 -3.09 -12.53 -17.55
CA GLN A 276 -4.46 -12.80 -17.13
C GLN A 276 -4.62 -12.44 -15.67
N VAL A 277 -5.87 -12.30 -15.24
CA VAL A 277 -6.23 -12.10 -13.84
C VAL A 277 -6.86 -13.39 -13.37
N ILE A 278 -6.33 -13.94 -12.29
CA ILE A 278 -6.92 -15.08 -11.58
C ILE A 278 -7.64 -14.50 -10.37
N PRO A 279 -8.99 -14.49 -10.37
CA PRO A 279 -9.75 -13.97 -9.25
C PRO A 279 -9.54 -14.82 -7.98
N ALA A 280 -9.69 -14.20 -6.81
CA ALA A 280 -9.37 -14.83 -5.54
C ALA A 280 -10.20 -16.10 -5.25
N ASP A 281 -11.44 -16.18 -5.73
CA ASP A 281 -12.30 -17.36 -5.62
C ASP A 281 -11.83 -18.56 -6.46
N LYS A 282 -10.96 -18.32 -7.46
CA LYS A 282 -10.26 -19.38 -8.21
C LYS A 282 -8.91 -19.75 -7.62
N LEU A 283 -8.27 -18.85 -6.87
CA LEU A 283 -7.00 -19.10 -6.19
C LEU A 283 -7.18 -19.87 -4.89
N MET A 284 -8.28 -19.62 -4.18
CA MET A 284 -8.58 -20.23 -2.90
C MET A 284 -9.55 -21.39 -3.08
N ASP A 285 -9.41 -22.43 -2.27
CA ASP A 285 -10.33 -23.56 -2.17
C ASP A 285 -11.62 -23.21 -1.39
N TYR A 286 -11.75 -21.98 -0.91
CA TYR A 286 -12.92 -21.47 -0.21
C TYR A 286 -13.29 -20.05 -0.66
N THR A 287 -14.57 -19.72 -0.51
CA THR A 287 -15.08 -18.37 -0.79
C THR A 287 -15.17 -17.55 0.50
N VAL A 288 -14.52 -16.39 0.51
CA VAL A 288 -14.70 -15.41 1.60
C VAL A 288 -16.01 -14.64 1.37
N LYS A 289 -16.96 -14.78 2.30
CA LYS A 289 -18.28 -14.14 2.15
C LYS A 289 -18.17 -12.62 2.26
N ASN A 290 -18.88 -11.88 1.40
CA ASN A 290 -18.92 -10.41 1.42
C ASN A 290 -19.17 -9.77 2.80
N PRO A 291 -20.05 -10.30 3.68
CA PRO A 291 -20.19 -9.78 5.03
C PRO A 291 -18.88 -9.79 5.84
N TYR A 292 -18.07 -10.85 5.70
CA TYR A 292 -16.78 -11.01 6.36
C TYR A 292 -15.75 -9.99 5.84
N ILE A 293 -15.66 -9.81 4.52
CA ILE A 293 -14.78 -8.80 3.90
C ILE A 293 -15.16 -7.39 4.36
N ARG A 294 -16.45 -7.08 4.43
CA ARG A 294 -16.93 -5.79 4.94
C ARG A 294 -16.68 -5.64 6.44
N GLU A 295 -16.67 -6.76 7.17
CA GLU A 295 -16.51 -6.81 8.62
C GLU A 295 -15.08 -6.72 9.09
N HIS A 296 -14.14 -7.30 8.34
CA HIS A 296 -12.74 -7.46 8.70
C HIS A 296 -11.74 -6.89 7.68
N GLY A 297 -12.24 -6.23 6.64
CA GLY A 297 -11.42 -5.62 5.58
C GLY A 297 -11.36 -4.10 5.66
N TYR A 298 -11.09 -3.46 4.52
CA TYR A 298 -10.87 -2.01 4.41
C TYR A 298 -11.98 -1.15 5.04
N TYR A 299 -13.24 -1.60 4.97
CA TYR A 299 -14.37 -0.86 5.55
C TYR A 299 -14.30 -0.78 7.09
N GLU A 300 -13.83 -1.83 7.78
CA GLU A 300 -13.58 -1.79 9.22
C GLU A 300 -12.45 -0.79 9.53
N TYR A 301 -11.32 -0.91 8.84
CA TYR A 301 -10.17 -0.01 9.00
C TYR A 301 -10.57 1.48 8.82
N LYS A 302 -11.27 1.82 7.73
CA LYS A 302 -11.74 3.19 7.47
C LYS A 302 -12.73 3.69 8.52
N SER A 303 -13.61 2.82 9.02
CA SER A 303 -14.60 3.19 10.04
C SER A 303 -14.03 3.28 11.46
N VAL A 304 -12.81 2.80 11.70
CA VAL A 304 -12.05 3.08 12.93
C VAL A 304 -11.27 4.41 12.82
N PHE A 305 -10.76 4.74 11.63
CA PHE A 305 -9.91 5.92 11.42
C PHE A 305 -10.68 7.26 11.33
N ILE A 306 -11.87 7.27 10.72
CA ILE A 306 -12.69 8.50 10.56
C ILE A 306 -13.27 9.02 11.90
N PRO A 307 -13.77 8.18 12.83
CA PRO A 307 -14.24 8.65 14.13
C PRO A 307 -13.13 9.25 15.00
N ALA A 308 -11.88 8.79 14.88
CA ALA A 308 -10.75 9.32 15.64
C ALA A 308 -10.46 10.80 15.30
N LEU A 309 -10.56 11.17 14.02
CA LEU A 309 -10.35 12.55 13.55
C LEU A 309 -11.53 13.49 13.95
N CYS A 310 -12.77 13.00 13.80
CA CYS A 310 -13.96 13.77 14.16
C CYS A 310 -14.14 13.92 15.68
N GLY A 311 -13.70 12.94 16.47
CA GLY A 311 -13.69 13.00 17.93
C GLY A 311 -12.81 14.13 18.48
N GLY A 312 -11.66 14.40 17.84
CA GLY A 312 -10.78 15.52 18.19
C GLY A 312 -11.44 16.89 17.94
N ILE A 313 -12.15 17.05 16.83
CA ILE A 313 -12.83 18.31 16.46
C ILE A 313 -14.02 18.57 17.39
N ALA A 314 -14.82 17.53 17.69
CA ALA A 314 -15.94 17.64 18.63
C ALA A 314 -15.46 17.93 20.07
N GLY A 315 -14.34 17.32 20.48
CA GLY A 315 -13.67 17.62 21.75
C GLY A 315 -13.21 19.07 21.86
N LEU A 316 -12.63 19.63 20.80
CA LEU A 316 -12.20 21.03 20.75
C LEU A 316 -13.38 22.02 20.85
N ALA A 317 -14.48 21.72 20.16
CA ALA A 317 -15.69 22.55 20.20
C ALA A 317 -16.33 22.54 21.60
N ALA A 318 -16.38 21.38 22.26
CA ALA A 318 -16.87 21.24 23.63
C ALA A 318 -15.98 22.00 24.64
N LEU A 319 -14.65 21.91 24.50
CA LEU A 319 -13.71 22.64 25.36
C LEU A 319 -13.89 24.17 25.21
N THR A 320 -14.08 24.63 23.98
CA THR A 320 -14.30 26.05 23.67
C THR A 320 -15.61 26.56 24.29
N ALA A 321 -16.69 25.77 24.21
CA ALA A 321 -17.96 26.11 24.83
C ALA A 321 -17.85 26.19 26.37
N VAL A 322 -17.13 25.25 27.00
CA VAL A 322 -16.89 25.25 28.45
C VAL A 322 -16.09 26.48 28.87
N ILE A 323 -15.05 26.86 28.13
CA ILE A 323 -14.25 28.07 28.38
C ILE A 323 -15.12 29.33 28.27
N ILE A 324 -15.97 29.43 27.24
CA ILE A 324 -16.88 30.58 27.07
C ILE A 324 -17.86 30.69 28.26
N VAL A 325 -18.41 29.57 28.72
CA VAL A 325 -19.30 29.54 29.88
C VAL A 325 -18.57 29.95 31.15
N LEU A 326 -17.36 29.42 31.40
CA LEU A 326 -16.51 29.81 32.53
C LEU A 326 -16.19 31.30 32.53
N VAL A 327 -15.80 31.87 31.39
CA VAL A 327 -15.53 33.30 31.24
C VAL A 327 -16.78 34.14 31.53
N LYS A 328 -17.96 33.72 31.05
CA LYS A 328 -19.23 34.40 31.34
C LYS A 328 -19.60 34.34 32.83
N VAL A 329 -19.39 33.20 33.49
CA VAL A 329 -19.67 33.03 34.93
C VAL A 329 -18.72 33.89 35.78
N ILE A 330 -17.42 33.92 35.43
CA ILE A 330 -16.42 34.75 36.12
C ILE A 330 -16.74 36.24 35.96
N LYS A 331 -17.10 36.69 34.74
CA LYS A 331 -17.52 38.09 34.51
C LYS A 331 -18.78 38.45 35.30
N LYS A 332 -19.76 37.55 35.38
CA LYS A 332 -21.00 37.77 36.16
C LYS A 332 -20.76 37.83 37.67
N HIS A 333 -19.77 37.09 38.19
CA HIS A 333 -19.36 37.17 39.59
C HIS A 333 -18.59 38.45 39.91
N LYS A 334 -17.71 38.92 39.01
CA LYS A 334 -17.00 40.20 39.17
C LYS A 334 -17.92 41.42 39.09
N ALA A 335 -19.02 41.35 38.36
CA ALA A 335 -20.01 42.44 38.28
C ALA A 335 -20.98 42.51 39.48
N LYS A 336 -20.90 41.54 40.41
CA LYS A 336 -21.73 41.47 41.63
C LYS A 336 -20.95 41.74 42.93
N LYS A 337 -19.65 42.01 42.82
CA LYS A 337 -18.81 42.57 43.90
C LYS A 337 -18.56 44.04 43.58
#